data_AF-A0A1M4M9J0-F1
#
_entry.id   AF-A0A1M4M9J0-F1
#
_cell.length_a   1.000
_cell.length_b   1.000
_cell.length_c   1.000
_cell.angle_alpha   90.00
_cell.angle_beta   90.00
_cell.angle_gamma   90.00
#
_symmetry.space_group_name_H-M   'P 1'
#
loop_
_entity.id
_entity.type
_entity.pdbx_description
1 polymer ?
#
loop_
_entity_poly.entity_id
_entity_poly.type
_entity_poly.pdbx_seq_one_letter_code
_entity_poly.pdbx_strand_id
1 'polypeptide(L)'
;MKKVIAILIGTIIIFSFHFQSYADYHGHINDNLINSDIGDSEIEEIRLELISIYKDSKEFLLEAKNKNISFIELINEKAYETYKMRQMISKLYNGISPNIVIGDVYYANVPVIKQSTSNNCGAASVLQALYGLGCQSNVSGSTDNSKMATLTKEMKIKENGSAYVYLVTDALNKYSPNYTYSYYGINSMNMNQLKNRIATSLQFDAPPILHARTEYLGYYNGHQSGHYIAVGSINVATNKITVKDCNYNDKYRGTFNITLEEAYNALDSYRDERFLICLAH
;
A
#
# COMPACT_ATOMS: atom_id res chain seq x y z
N MET A 1 58.86 43.59 8.64
CA MET A 1 57.60 43.29 9.35
C MET A 1 56.95 42.07 8.74
N LYS A 2 56.78 41.03 9.55
CA LYS A 2 56.27 39.69 9.19
C LYS A 2 54.78 39.76 8.87
N LYS A 3 54.34 39.13 7.76
CA LYS A 3 52.98 38.57 7.65
C LYS A 3 53.08 37.21 6.98
N VAL A 4 52.87 36.19 7.81
CA VAL A 4 52.74 34.78 7.47
C VAL A 4 51.35 34.58 6.87
N ILE A 5 51.27 34.01 5.67
CA ILE A 5 50.02 33.52 5.09
C ILE A 5 49.91 32.05 5.47
N ALA A 6 48.95 31.73 6.34
CA ALA A 6 48.63 30.37 6.73
C ALA A 6 47.69 29.75 5.69
N ILE A 7 48.13 28.64 5.11
CA ILE A 7 47.34 27.77 4.23
C ILE A 7 46.51 26.85 5.14
N LEU A 8 45.18 26.93 5.04
CA LEU A 8 44.27 26.01 5.71
C LEU A 8 43.94 24.85 4.75
N ILE A 9 44.54 23.69 4.96
CA ILE A 9 44.21 22.45 4.28
C ILE A 9 43.02 21.83 5.02
N GLY A 10 41.84 21.86 4.42
CA GLY A 10 40.65 21.19 4.91
C GLY A 10 40.72 19.69 4.61
N THR A 11 40.87 18.88 5.65
CA THR A 11 40.83 17.42 5.59
C THR A 11 39.40 16.95 5.25
N ILE A 12 39.22 16.38 4.05
CA ILE A 12 38.00 15.65 3.69
C ILE A 12 38.12 14.24 4.28
N ILE A 13 37.33 13.94 5.32
CA ILE A 13 37.16 12.58 5.83
C ILE A 13 36.11 11.90 4.95
N ILE A 14 36.56 11.04 4.04
CA ILE A 14 35.70 10.11 3.29
C ILE A 14 35.48 8.89 4.18
N PHE A 15 34.26 8.73 4.71
CA PHE A 15 33.82 7.48 5.30
C PHE A 15 33.52 6.48 4.18
N SER A 16 34.50 5.62 3.88
CA SER A 16 34.31 4.47 3.00
C SER A 16 33.64 3.35 3.79
N PHE A 17 32.32 3.21 3.67
CA PHE A 17 31.64 1.97 4.10
C PHE A 17 32.08 0.83 3.19
N HIS A 18 32.90 -0.08 3.73
CA HIS A 18 33.19 -1.37 3.12
C HIS A 18 31.93 -2.24 3.22
N PHE A 19 31.28 -2.47 2.08
CA PHE A 19 30.33 -3.58 1.93
C PHE A 19 31.15 -4.88 1.89
N GLN A 20 31.20 -5.60 3.00
CA GLN A 20 31.67 -6.97 3.03
C GLN A 20 30.62 -7.85 2.33
N SER A 21 31.00 -8.53 1.25
CA SER A 21 30.14 -9.47 0.54
C SER A 21 29.72 -10.61 1.46
N TYR A 22 28.42 -10.72 1.75
CA TYR A 22 27.83 -11.89 2.39
C TYR A 22 27.63 -12.98 1.33
N ALA A 23 28.68 -13.74 1.08
CA ALA A 23 28.60 -15.06 0.47
C ALA A 23 29.22 -16.03 1.47
N ASP A 24 28.38 -16.65 2.31
CA ASP A 24 28.59 -17.97 2.92
C ASP A 24 27.49 -18.24 3.95
N TYR A 25 26.36 -18.77 3.46
CA TYR A 25 25.44 -19.54 4.29
C TYR A 25 24.82 -20.66 3.44
N HIS A 26 25.60 -21.70 3.15
CA HIS A 26 25.10 -22.96 2.61
C HIS A 26 24.77 -23.90 3.77
N GLY A 27 23.51 -23.87 4.21
CA GLY A 27 22.88 -24.95 4.96
C GLY A 27 22.15 -25.87 3.98
N HIS A 28 22.51 -27.16 3.99
CA HIS A 28 21.93 -28.21 3.14
C HIS A 28 20.40 -28.21 3.13
N ILE A 29 19.80 -27.94 1.97
CA ILE A 29 18.40 -28.23 1.66
C ILE A 29 18.38 -29.33 0.61
N ASN A 30 17.56 -30.34 0.88
CA ASN A 30 17.45 -31.58 0.13
C ASN A 30 16.74 -31.34 -1.21
N ASP A 31 17.39 -31.77 -2.29
CA ASP A 31 17.04 -31.50 -3.69
C ASP A 31 15.74 -32.18 -4.14
N ASN A 32 14.74 -31.38 -4.48
CA ASN A 32 13.77 -31.67 -5.54
C ASN A 32 13.77 -30.46 -6.50
N LEU A 33 14.92 -30.29 -7.14
CA LEU A 33 15.46 -29.05 -7.65
C LEU A 33 15.50 -29.06 -9.19
N ILE A 34 14.40 -28.68 -9.84
CA ILE A 34 14.38 -28.11 -11.21
C ILE A 34 13.45 -26.87 -11.30
N ASN A 35 12.66 -26.55 -10.26
CA ASN A 35 11.77 -25.37 -10.23
C ASN A 35 12.13 -24.31 -9.17
N SER A 36 13.13 -24.52 -8.30
CA SER A 36 13.47 -23.60 -7.21
C SER A 36 14.38 -22.45 -7.65
N ASP A 37 15.29 -22.65 -8.60
CA ASP A 37 16.29 -21.63 -8.98
C ASP A 37 15.65 -20.35 -9.56
N ILE A 38 14.55 -20.50 -10.31
CA ILE A 38 13.82 -19.35 -10.86
C ILE A 38 13.07 -18.62 -9.75
N GLY A 39 12.40 -19.36 -8.85
CA GLY A 39 11.64 -18.79 -7.74
C GLY A 39 12.53 -18.00 -6.79
N ASP A 40 13.72 -18.53 -6.46
CA ASP A 40 14.66 -17.86 -5.57
C ASP A 40 15.22 -16.57 -6.19
N SER A 41 15.45 -16.54 -7.51
CA SER A 41 15.91 -15.34 -8.22
C SER A 41 14.86 -14.22 -8.26
N GLU A 42 13.59 -14.54 -8.48
CA GLU A 42 12.50 -13.56 -8.54
C GLU A 42 12.18 -13.01 -7.15
N ILE A 43 12.19 -13.88 -6.13
CA ILE A 43 12.04 -13.45 -4.72
C ILE A 43 13.17 -12.47 -4.34
N GLU A 44 14.40 -12.74 -4.77
CA GLU A 44 15.53 -11.85 -4.51
C GLU A 44 15.38 -10.48 -5.20
N GLU A 45 14.90 -10.45 -6.44
CA GLU A 45 14.60 -9.20 -7.15
C GLU A 45 13.55 -8.38 -6.40
N ILE A 46 12.45 -9.03 -5.99
CA ILE A 46 11.40 -8.39 -5.18
C ILE A 46 11.99 -7.87 -3.87
N ARG A 47 12.84 -8.67 -3.21
CA ARG A 47 13.47 -8.28 -1.95
C ARG A 47 14.26 -6.98 -2.10
N LEU A 48 15.08 -6.89 -3.14
CA LEU A 48 15.87 -5.69 -3.44
C LEU A 48 14.99 -4.48 -3.78
N GLU A 49 13.89 -4.70 -4.53
CA GLU A 49 12.86 -3.68 -4.77
C GLU A 49 12.31 -3.16 -3.44
N LEU A 50 11.82 -4.04 -2.56
CA LEU A 50 11.21 -3.67 -1.28
C LEU A 50 12.22 -2.97 -0.34
N ILE A 51 13.49 -3.36 -0.33
CA ILE A 51 14.53 -2.67 0.45
C ILE A 51 14.66 -1.22 -0.05
N SER A 52 14.73 -1.01 -1.37
CA SER A 52 14.81 0.33 -1.95
C SER A 52 13.61 1.20 -1.56
N ILE A 53 12.42 0.61 -1.52
CA ILE A 53 11.15 1.27 -1.17
C ILE A 53 11.08 1.63 0.32
N TYR A 54 11.45 0.71 1.23
CA TYR A 54 11.12 0.82 2.65
C TYR A 54 12.29 1.13 3.58
N LYS A 55 13.54 1.16 3.10
CA LYS A 55 14.73 1.39 3.96
C LYS A 55 14.62 2.61 4.88
N ASP A 56 13.91 3.65 4.44
CA ASP A 56 13.74 4.90 5.17
C ASP A 56 12.29 5.11 5.67
N SER A 57 11.39 4.13 5.47
CA SER A 57 9.98 4.27 5.87
C SER A 57 9.82 4.08 7.37
N LYS A 58 9.36 5.14 8.05
CA LYS A 58 9.08 5.09 9.49
C LYS A 58 7.97 4.10 9.81
N GLU A 59 6.98 4.03 8.94
CA GLU A 59 5.86 3.11 9.10
C GLU A 59 6.31 1.64 9.04
N PHE A 60 7.19 1.31 8.10
CA PHE A 60 7.70 -0.06 7.95
C PHE A 60 8.55 -0.50 9.15
N LEU A 61 9.38 0.41 9.68
CA LEU A 61 10.14 0.18 10.92
C LEU A 61 9.21 0.00 12.13
N LEU A 62 8.11 0.75 12.18
CA LEU A 62 7.08 0.59 13.22
C LEU A 62 6.35 -0.74 13.10
N GLU A 63 6.02 -1.20 11.89
CA GLU A 63 5.44 -2.52 11.63
C GLU A 63 6.37 -3.63 12.16
N ALA A 64 7.65 -3.62 11.75
CA ALA A 64 8.64 -4.61 12.17
C ALA A 64 8.77 -4.66 13.71
N LYS A 65 8.88 -3.49 14.34
CA LYS A 65 8.91 -3.36 15.80
C LYS A 65 7.66 -3.93 16.46
N ASN A 66 6.47 -3.65 15.93
CA ASN A 66 5.21 -4.12 16.49
C ASN A 66 4.97 -5.62 16.26
N LYS A 67 5.57 -6.20 15.22
CA LYS A 67 5.61 -7.65 14.97
C LYS A 67 6.74 -8.36 15.73
N ASN A 68 7.63 -7.61 16.39
CA ASN A 68 8.81 -8.12 17.08
C ASN A 68 9.72 -8.96 16.16
N ILE A 69 9.93 -8.47 14.94
CA ILE A 69 10.85 -9.04 13.95
C ILE A 69 11.78 -7.94 13.42
N SER A 70 12.89 -8.33 12.82
CA SER A 70 13.82 -7.40 12.17
C SER A 70 13.24 -6.83 10.87
N PHE A 71 13.84 -5.71 10.41
CA PHE A 71 13.52 -5.13 9.10
C PHE A 71 13.67 -6.15 7.96
N ILE A 72 14.75 -6.95 7.98
CA ILE A 72 15.04 -7.93 6.93
C ILE A 72 14.05 -9.11 6.97
N GLU A 73 13.65 -9.57 8.16
CA GLU A 73 12.62 -10.60 8.28
C GLU A 73 11.29 -10.12 7.69
N LEU A 74 10.86 -8.88 8.00
CA LEU A 74 9.64 -8.32 7.43
C LEU A 74 9.73 -8.13 5.90
N ILE A 75 10.90 -7.73 5.40
CA ILE A 75 11.17 -7.65 3.95
C ILE A 75 11.02 -9.03 3.30
N ASN A 76 11.57 -10.08 3.89
CA ASN A 76 11.48 -11.45 3.36
C ASN A 76 10.02 -11.95 3.35
N GLU A 77 9.25 -11.70 4.41
CA GLU A 77 7.82 -12.02 4.45
C GLU A 77 7.06 -11.34 3.30
N LYS A 78 7.21 -10.03 3.14
CA LYS A 78 6.51 -9.28 2.09
C LYS A 78 6.99 -9.64 0.68
N ALA A 79 8.27 -9.96 0.50
CA ALA A 79 8.79 -10.40 -0.78
C ALA A 79 8.16 -11.74 -1.22
N TYR A 80 8.07 -12.69 -0.29
CA TYR A 80 7.43 -13.98 -0.54
C TYR A 80 5.93 -13.86 -0.85
N GLU A 81 5.21 -13.00 -0.11
CA GLU A 81 3.79 -12.74 -0.41
C GLU A 81 3.57 -12.06 -1.77
N THR A 82 4.44 -11.11 -2.12
CA THR A 82 4.40 -10.44 -3.43
C THR A 82 4.70 -11.41 -4.56
N TYR A 83 5.69 -12.29 -4.40
CA TYR A 83 6.00 -13.35 -5.36
C TYR A 83 4.80 -14.27 -5.61
N LYS A 84 4.17 -14.77 -4.53
CA LYS A 84 2.96 -15.61 -4.66
C LYS A 84 1.84 -14.91 -5.42
N MET A 85 1.66 -13.61 -5.19
CA MET A 85 0.66 -12.79 -5.86
C MET A 85 1.00 -12.56 -7.34
N ARG A 86 2.25 -12.25 -7.69
CA ARG A 86 2.73 -12.16 -9.08
C ARG A 86 2.49 -13.48 -9.83
N GLN A 87 2.77 -14.61 -9.19
CA GLN A 87 2.54 -15.93 -9.77
C GLN A 87 1.05 -16.23 -9.97
N MET A 88 0.19 -15.81 -9.05
CA MET A 88 -1.27 -15.92 -9.21
C MET A 88 -1.76 -15.08 -10.40
N ILE A 89 -1.34 -13.81 -10.46
CA ILE A 89 -1.68 -12.89 -11.55
C ILE A 89 -1.23 -13.46 -12.90
N SER A 90 0.03 -13.91 -13.00
CA SER A 90 0.58 -14.51 -14.22
C SER A 90 -0.21 -15.73 -14.68
N LYS A 91 -0.61 -16.62 -13.75
CA LYS A 91 -1.45 -17.78 -14.07
C LYS A 91 -2.84 -17.39 -14.56
N LEU A 92 -3.45 -16.37 -13.95
CA LEU A 92 -4.76 -15.88 -14.40
C LEU A 92 -4.66 -15.30 -15.82
N TYR A 93 -3.65 -14.51 -16.12
CA TYR A 93 -3.41 -13.98 -17.47
C TYR A 93 -3.15 -15.07 -18.53
N ASN A 94 -2.45 -16.14 -18.14
CA ASN A 94 -2.16 -17.26 -19.04
C ASN A 94 -3.32 -18.26 -19.17
N GLY A 95 -4.29 -18.23 -18.24
CA GLY A 95 -5.39 -19.21 -18.16
C GLY A 95 -6.78 -18.68 -18.52
N ILE A 96 -7.04 -17.38 -18.34
CA ILE A 96 -8.36 -16.76 -18.46
C ILE A 96 -8.18 -15.30 -18.91
N SER A 97 -8.78 -14.93 -20.04
CA SER A 97 -8.90 -13.51 -20.42
C SER A 97 -9.79 -12.82 -19.36
N PRO A 98 -9.33 -11.79 -18.64
CA PRO A 98 -10.06 -11.23 -17.51
C PRO A 98 -11.49 -10.82 -17.89
N ASN A 99 -12.43 -11.11 -16.99
CA ASN A 99 -13.84 -10.77 -17.16
C ASN A 99 -13.98 -9.25 -17.35
N ILE A 100 -14.33 -8.86 -18.58
CA ILE A 100 -14.92 -7.57 -18.95
C ILE A 100 -14.02 -6.35 -18.70
N VAL A 101 -13.09 -6.14 -19.64
CA VAL A 101 -12.58 -4.80 -19.99
C VAL A 101 -13.66 -4.10 -20.81
N ILE A 102 -14.42 -3.15 -20.24
CA ILE A 102 -15.25 -2.24 -21.05
C ILE A 102 -14.36 -1.07 -21.48
N GLY A 103 -13.47 -1.31 -22.44
CA GLY A 103 -12.50 -0.31 -22.89
C GLY A 103 -11.53 0.12 -21.79
N ASP A 104 -11.14 1.39 -21.76
CA ASP A 104 -10.08 1.92 -20.88
C ASP A 104 -10.49 2.06 -19.39
N VAL A 105 -11.51 1.33 -18.91
CA VAL A 105 -12.06 1.45 -17.54
C VAL A 105 -11.93 0.14 -16.76
N TYR A 106 -11.21 0.20 -15.64
CA TYR A 106 -11.13 -0.86 -14.63
C TYR A 106 -11.94 -0.46 -13.40
N TYR A 107 -12.74 -1.36 -12.85
CA TYR A 107 -13.63 -1.06 -11.73
C TYR A 107 -13.88 -2.27 -10.84
N ALA A 108 -14.27 -1.99 -9.59
CA ALA A 108 -14.78 -2.97 -8.64
C ALA A 108 -16.06 -2.41 -7.99
N ASN A 109 -16.97 -3.29 -7.57
CA ASN A 109 -18.24 -2.87 -6.98
C ASN A 109 -18.10 -2.44 -5.51
N VAL A 110 -17.65 -1.20 -5.30
CA VAL A 110 -17.40 -0.65 -3.96
C VAL A 110 -18.58 0.23 -3.50
N PRO A 111 -19.27 -0.12 -2.39
CA PRO A 111 -20.37 0.68 -1.85
C PRO A 111 -19.85 1.92 -1.11
N VAL A 112 -20.70 2.95 -0.96
CA VAL A 112 -20.42 4.08 -0.06
C VAL A 112 -20.92 3.73 1.35
N ILE A 113 -19.99 3.39 2.23
CA ILE A 113 -20.26 3.17 3.66
C ILE A 113 -19.75 4.37 4.47
N LYS A 114 -20.58 4.93 5.35
CA LYS A 114 -20.20 6.02 6.26
C LYS A 114 -19.40 5.47 7.44
N GLN A 115 -18.24 6.05 7.75
CA GLN A 115 -17.49 5.76 8.97
C GLN A 115 -18.33 6.12 10.21
N SER A 116 -18.30 5.30 11.25
CA SER A 116 -19.19 5.47 12.41
C SER A 116 -18.67 6.47 13.46
N THR A 117 -17.39 6.83 13.42
CA THR A 117 -16.76 7.85 14.27
C THR A 117 -15.84 8.72 13.43
N SER A 118 -15.40 9.88 13.92
CA SER A 118 -14.51 10.78 13.14
C SER A 118 -13.14 10.19 12.80
N ASN A 119 -12.72 9.10 13.45
CA ASN A 119 -11.37 8.55 13.35
C ASN A 119 -11.27 7.12 12.81
N ASN A 120 -12.39 6.48 12.43
CA ASN A 120 -12.38 5.10 11.93
C ASN A 120 -12.55 4.96 10.40
N CYS A 121 -12.08 5.95 9.64
CA CYS A 121 -12.08 5.90 8.17
C CYS A 121 -11.27 4.72 7.60
N GLY A 122 -10.21 4.27 8.30
CA GLY A 122 -9.48 3.04 7.93
C GLY A 122 -10.37 1.79 8.00
N ALA A 123 -11.14 1.64 9.07
CA ALA A 123 -12.10 0.53 9.22
C ALA A 123 -13.21 0.57 8.17
N ALA A 124 -13.75 1.76 7.90
CA ALA A 124 -14.77 1.93 6.87
C ALA A 124 -14.23 1.63 5.46
N SER A 125 -13.03 2.10 5.12
CA SER A 125 -12.41 1.86 3.81
C SER A 125 -12.04 0.39 3.60
N VAL A 126 -11.55 -0.30 4.64
CA VAL A 126 -11.33 -1.76 4.58
C VAL A 126 -12.64 -2.49 4.34
N LEU A 127 -13.72 -2.12 5.04
CA LEU A 127 -15.02 -2.74 4.80
C LEU A 127 -15.50 -2.50 3.37
N GLN A 128 -15.38 -1.27 2.84
CA GLN A 128 -15.71 -0.94 1.45
C GLN A 128 -14.91 -1.80 0.46
N ALA A 129 -13.59 -1.94 0.65
CA ALA A 129 -12.74 -2.77 -0.20
C ALA A 129 -13.14 -4.26 -0.13
N LEU A 130 -13.44 -4.77 1.07
CA LEU A 130 -13.93 -6.13 1.27
C LEU A 130 -15.28 -6.39 0.60
N TYR A 131 -16.17 -5.39 0.51
CA TYR A 131 -17.39 -5.50 -0.30
C TYR A 131 -17.07 -5.63 -1.79
N GLY A 132 -16.10 -4.87 -2.31
CA GLY A 132 -15.66 -4.99 -3.69
C GLY A 132 -15.08 -6.38 -4.01
N LEU A 133 -14.41 -6.99 -3.03
CA LEU A 133 -13.88 -8.35 -3.10
C LEU A 133 -14.92 -9.47 -2.85
N GLY A 134 -16.16 -9.13 -2.46
CA GLY A 134 -17.13 -10.11 -1.97
C GLY A 134 -16.72 -10.82 -0.67
N CYS A 135 -15.77 -10.27 0.08
CA CYS A 135 -15.17 -10.85 1.29
C CYS A 135 -15.69 -10.23 2.60
N GLN A 136 -16.62 -9.28 2.54
CA GLN A 136 -17.21 -8.59 3.70
C GLN A 136 -17.88 -9.53 4.71
N SER A 137 -18.29 -10.74 4.30
CA SER A 137 -18.88 -11.75 5.19
C SER A 137 -17.87 -12.38 6.14
N ASN A 138 -16.57 -12.28 5.82
CA ASN A 138 -15.50 -12.82 6.66
C ASN A 138 -15.30 -11.98 7.93
N VAL A 139 -15.75 -10.72 7.93
CA VAL A 139 -15.70 -9.84 9.10
C VAL A 139 -16.87 -10.14 10.03
N SER A 140 -16.57 -10.43 11.29
CA SER A 140 -17.58 -10.64 12.33
C SER A 140 -18.50 -9.41 12.48
N GLY A 141 -19.81 -9.65 12.43
CA GLY A 141 -20.85 -8.63 12.58
C GLY A 141 -22.00 -8.83 11.60
N SER A 142 -23.23 -8.49 12.04
CA SER A 142 -24.45 -8.62 11.22
C SER A 142 -24.81 -7.34 10.43
N THR A 143 -24.22 -6.20 10.79
CA THR A 143 -24.40 -4.90 10.14
C THR A 143 -23.05 -4.26 9.83
N ASP A 144 -23.02 -3.32 8.89
CA ASP A 144 -21.79 -2.57 8.56
C ASP A 144 -21.17 -1.90 9.79
N ASN A 145 -22.00 -1.33 10.68
CA ASN A 145 -21.51 -0.73 11.92
C ASN A 145 -20.84 -1.75 12.84
N SER A 146 -21.41 -2.95 12.98
CA SER A 146 -20.80 -4.01 13.79
C SER A 146 -19.52 -4.56 13.18
N LYS A 147 -19.44 -4.68 11.84
CA LYS A 147 -18.23 -5.07 11.13
C LYS A 147 -17.13 -4.03 11.25
N MET A 148 -17.47 -2.74 11.10
CA MET A 148 -16.55 -1.63 11.33
C MET A 148 -16.05 -1.61 12.78
N ALA A 149 -16.88 -1.96 13.77
CA ALA A 149 -16.44 -2.07 15.16
C ALA A 149 -15.40 -3.19 15.34
N THR A 150 -15.61 -4.36 14.72
CA THR A 150 -14.62 -5.45 14.67
C THR A 150 -13.30 -4.96 14.07
N LEU A 151 -13.36 -4.34 12.89
CA LEU A 151 -12.18 -3.80 12.18
C LEU A 151 -11.47 -2.69 12.97
N THR A 152 -12.22 -1.81 13.64
CA THR A 152 -11.69 -0.73 14.50
C THR A 152 -10.85 -1.29 15.64
N LYS A 153 -11.31 -2.39 16.27
CA LYS A 153 -10.58 -3.08 17.34
C LYS A 153 -9.29 -3.72 16.83
N GLU A 154 -9.34 -4.36 15.67
CA GLU A 154 -8.17 -5.00 15.07
C GLU A 154 -7.08 -4.01 14.68
N MET A 155 -7.48 -2.87 14.13
CA MET A 155 -6.58 -1.78 13.78
C MET A 155 -6.13 -0.92 14.97
N LYS A 156 -6.50 -1.30 16.20
CA LYS A 156 -6.10 -0.62 17.44
C LYS A 156 -6.35 0.89 17.39
N ILE A 157 -7.45 1.31 16.77
CA ILE A 157 -7.74 2.74 16.52
C ILE A 157 -7.97 3.49 17.82
N LYS A 158 -8.53 2.84 18.85
CA LYS A 158 -8.78 3.47 20.15
C LYS A 158 -7.46 3.80 20.86
N GLU A 159 -6.48 2.92 20.73
CA GLU A 159 -5.15 3.04 21.33
C GLU A 159 -4.29 4.07 20.60
N ASN A 160 -4.40 4.13 19.27
CA ASN A 160 -3.55 4.95 18.41
C ASN A 160 -4.16 6.30 18.00
N GLY A 161 -5.44 6.53 18.29
CA GLY A 161 -6.20 7.69 17.83
C GLY A 161 -6.66 7.59 16.37
N SER A 162 -5.90 6.91 15.50
CA SER A 162 -6.23 6.58 14.10
C SER A 162 -5.55 5.26 13.69
N ALA A 163 -5.87 4.71 12.51
CA ALA A 163 -5.23 3.50 12.01
C ALA A 163 -3.90 3.81 11.31
N TYR A 164 -2.83 3.15 11.75
CA TYR A 164 -1.58 3.02 10.99
C TYR A 164 -1.81 2.22 9.70
N VAL A 165 -1.14 2.57 8.59
CA VAL A 165 -1.41 1.97 7.27
C VAL A 165 -1.10 0.47 7.26
N TYR A 166 -0.08 0.04 8.02
CA TYR A 166 0.23 -1.39 8.11
C TYR A 166 -0.90 -2.16 8.81
N LEU A 167 -1.58 -1.56 9.80
CA LEU A 167 -2.75 -2.17 10.46
C LEU A 167 -3.97 -2.23 9.54
N VAL A 168 -4.16 -1.20 8.70
CA VAL A 168 -5.20 -1.21 7.66
C VAL A 168 -4.95 -2.34 6.66
N THR A 169 -3.69 -2.50 6.25
CA THR A 169 -3.26 -3.55 5.30
C THR A 169 -3.37 -4.95 5.90
N ASP A 170 -2.92 -5.15 7.14
CA ASP A 170 -3.03 -6.42 7.87
C ASP A 170 -4.50 -6.83 8.05
N ALA A 171 -5.38 -5.88 8.41
CA ALA A 171 -6.81 -6.14 8.54
C ALA A 171 -7.46 -6.53 7.20
N LEU A 172 -7.08 -5.86 6.11
CA LEU A 172 -7.57 -6.22 4.78
C LEU A 172 -7.14 -7.64 4.40
N ASN A 173 -5.84 -7.95 4.51
CA ASN A 173 -5.27 -9.27 4.22
C ASN A 173 -5.87 -10.40 5.05
N LYS A 174 -6.13 -10.14 6.35
CA LYS A 174 -6.76 -11.11 7.25
C LYS A 174 -8.12 -11.58 6.74
N TYR A 175 -8.88 -10.70 6.09
CA TYR A 175 -10.24 -10.98 5.65
C TYR A 175 -10.37 -11.26 4.14
N SER A 176 -9.26 -11.20 3.39
CA SER A 176 -9.20 -11.47 1.96
C SER A 176 -8.28 -12.66 1.64
N PRO A 177 -8.64 -13.91 1.97
CA PRO A 177 -7.73 -15.06 1.97
C PRO A 177 -7.07 -15.40 0.61
N ASN A 178 -7.63 -14.91 -0.49
CA ASN A 178 -7.11 -15.12 -1.85
C ASN A 178 -6.31 -13.93 -2.39
N TYR A 179 -6.19 -12.85 -1.61
CA TYR A 179 -5.60 -11.59 -2.04
C TYR A 179 -4.61 -11.10 -1.00
N THR A 180 -3.43 -10.68 -1.48
CA THR A 180 -2.42 -10.03 -0.67
C THR A 180 -2.33 -8.58 -1.12
N TYR A 181 -2.61 -7.68 -0.19
CA TYR A 181 -2.38 -6.26 -0.31
C TYR A 181 -1.03 -5.88 0.30
N SER A 182 -0.41 -4.87 -0.31
CA SER A 182 0.73 -4.14 0.24
C SER A 182 0.43 -2.65 0.21
N TYR A 183 1.27 -1.86 0.90
CA TYR A 183 1.16 -0.41 0.94
C TYR A 183 2.42 0.24 0.38
N TYR A 184 2.27 1.23 -0.48
CA TYR A 184 3.37 1.88 -1.20
C TYR A 184 3.33 3.38 -0.95
N GLY A 185 4.45 3.94 -0.46
CA GLY A 185 4.59 5.40 -0.29
C GLY A 185 4.84 6.07 -1.63
N ILE A 186 4.38 7.30 -1.84
CA ILE A 186 4.52 7.95 -3.15
C ILE A 186 5.98 8.11 -3.60
N ASN A 187 6.92 8.27 -2.67
CA ASN A 187 8.36 8.41 -3.00
C ASN A 187 8.94 7.18 -3.70
N SER A 188 8.23 6.05 -3.65
CA SER A 188 8.59 4.82 -4.34
C SER A 188 8.01 4.68 -5.75
N MET A 189 7.14 5.61 -6.18
CA MET A 189 6.42 5.47 -7.44
C MET A 189 6.16 6.81 -8.14
N ASN A 190 6.31 6.82 -9.46
CA ASN A 190 5.84 7.91 -10.29
C ASN A 190 4.34 7.76 -10.63
N MET A 191 3.77 8.76 -11.29
CA MET A 191 2.34 8.80 -11.62
C MET A 191 1.88 7.65 -12.53
N ASN A 192 2.73 7.15 -13.44
CA ASN A 192 2.40 5.98 -14.27
C ASN A 192 2.39 4.70 -13.44
N GLN A 193 3.32 4.56 -12.50
CA GLN A 193 3.32 3.43 -11.56
C GLN A 193 2.09 3.47 -10.65
N LEU A 194 1.68 4.64 -10.15
CA LEU A 194 0.42 4.81 -9.41
C LEU A 194 -0.79 4.35 -10.24
N LYS A 195 -0.89 4.81 -11.49
CA LYS A 195 -1.96 4.42 -12.43
C LYS A 195 -2.01 2.91 -12.62
N ASN A 196 -0.87 2.30 -12.92
CA ASN A 196 -0.77 0.86 -13.17
C ASN A 196 -1.14 0.07 -11.92
N ARG A 197 -0.66 0.47 -10.73
CA ARG A 197 -1.01 -0.20 -9.47
C ARG A 197 -2.51 -0.16 -9.18
N ILE A 198 -3.15 1.00 -9.37
CA ILE A 198 -4.60 1.15 -9.23
C ILE A 198 -5.35 0.28 -10.25
N ALA A 199 -4.96 0.36 -11.53
CA ALA A 199 -5.60 -0.38 -12.62
C ALA A 199 -5.49 -1.90 -12.43
N THR A 200 -4.29 -2.43 -12.17
CA THR A 200 -4.06 -3.85 -11.92
C THR A 200 -4.90 -4.33 -10.74
N SER A 201 -4.89 -3.60 -9.62
CA SER A 201 -5.67 -3.99 -8.44
C SER A 201 -7.17 -4.08 -8.77
N LEU A 202 -7.73 -3.08 -9.45
CA LEU A 202 -9.14 -3.07 -9.86
C LEU A 202 -9.48 -4.15 -10.90
N GLN A 203 -8.54 -4.50 -11.78
CA GLN A 203 -8.71 -5.56 -12.76
C GLN A 203 -8.91 -6.94 -12.11
N PHE A 204 -8.41 -7.13 -10.88
CA PHE A 204 -8.55 -8.35 -10.10
C PHE A 204 -9.64 -8.23 -9.03
N ASP A 205 -10.61 -7.32 -9.19
CA ASP A 205 -11.68 -7.03 -8.24
C ASP A 205 -11.17 -6.68 -6.83
N ALA A 206 -9.93 -6.18 -6.73
CA ALA A 206 -9.26 -5.84 -5.49
C ALA A 206 -9.19 -4.31 -5.34
N PRO A 207 -10.17 -3.65 -4.69
CA PRO A 207 -10.22 -2.19 -4.64
C PRO A 207 -9.02 -1.62 -3.88
N PRO A 208 -8.26 -0.67 -4.46
CA PRO A 208 -7.24 0.08 -3.74
C PRO A 208 -7.84 0.98 -2.67
N ILE A 209 -7.01 1.39 -1.70
CA ILE A 209 -7.33 2.42 -0.70
C ILE A 209 -6.25 3.49 -0.73
N LEU A 210 -6.65 4.75 -0.86
CA LEU A 210 -5.76 5.90 -0.70
C LEU A 210 -5.73 6.29 0.77
N HIS A 211 -4.56 6.36 1.39
CA HIS A 211 -4.36 7.16 2.59
C HIS A 211 -4.02 8.58 2.12
N ALA A 212 -5.05 9.41 1.94
CA ALA A 212 -4.99 10.69 1.24
C ALA A 212 -4.84 11.88 2.18
N ARG A 213 -4.13 12.90 1.71
CA ARG A 213 -4.20 14.29 2.18
C ARG A 213 -5.34 14.99 1.46
N THR A 214 -6.41 15.21 2.20
CA THR A 214 -7.68 15.70 1.66
C THR A 214 -7.60 17.09 1.05
N GLU A 215 -6.62 17.91 1.41
CA GLU A 215 -6.46 19.26 0.85
C GLU A 215 -6.14 19.27 -0.64
N TYR A 216 -5.62 18.17 -1.19
CA TYR A 216 -5.33 18.01 -2.61
C TYR A 216 -6.50 17.41 -3.41
N LEU A 217 -7.59 17.04 -2.73
CA LEU A 217 -8.79 16.55 -3.37
C LEU A 217 -9.75 17.73 -3.57
N GLY A 218 -10.07 18.07 -4.81
CA GLY A 218 -10.84 19.28 -5.13
C GLY A 218 -12.17 19.37 -4.39
N TYR A 219 -12.85 18.24 -4.18
CA TYR A 219 -14.14 18.19 -3.47
C TYR A 219 -14.02 18.47 -1.95
N TYR A 220 -12.83 18.42 -1.38
CA TYR A 220 -12.57 18.83 0.00
C TYR A 220 -12.35 20.34 0.15
N ASN A 221 -12.14 21.05 -0.96
CA ASN A 221 -11.97 22.51 -0.99
C ASN A 221 -10.87 23.00 -0.03
N GLY A 222 -9.70 22.35 -0.07
CA GLY A 222 -8.52 22.72 0.71
C GLY A 222 -8.56 22.36 2.20
N HIS A 223 -9.59 21.62 2.65
CA HIS A 223 -9.63 21.12 4.03
C HIS A 223 -8.49 20.14 4.29
N GLN A 224 -7.68 20.38 5.32
CA GLN A 224 -6.48 19.60 5.63
C GLN A 224 -6.78 18.51 6.65
N SER A 225 -6.77 17.26 6.20
CA SER A 225 -6.88 16.07 7.05
C SER A 225 -6.30 14.84 6.35
N GLY A 226 -5.83 13.86 7.14
CA GLY A 226 -5.50 12.52 6.65
C GLY A 226 -6.75 11.65 6.62
N HIS A 227 -6.99 10.95 5.52
CA HIS A 227 -8.22 10.18 5.34
C HIS A 227 -7.99 8.92 4.50
N TYR A 228 -8.58 7.79 4.89
CA TYR A 228 -8.60 6.59 4.06
C TYR A 228 -9.82 6.62 3.14
N ILE A 229 -9.59 6.35 1.86
CA ILE A 229 -10.62 6.44 0.82
C ILE A 229 -10.48 5.26 -0.14
N ALA A 230 -11.53 4.44 -0.27
CA ALA A 230 -11.53 3.34 -1.22
C ALA A 230 -11.68 3.83 -2.66
N VAL A 231 -10.98 3.18 -3.59
CA VAL A 231 -11.07 3.46 -5.03
C VAL A 231 -12.04 2.46 -5.68
N GLY A 232 -13.04 2.97 -6.39
CA GLY A 232 -14.04 2.15 -7.08
C GLY A 232 -13.74 1.90 -8.55
N SER A 233 -13.07 2.85 -9.23
CA SER A 233 -12.69 2.67 -10.64
C SER A 233 -11.56 3.60 -11.08
N ILE A 234 -10.94 3.28 -12.21
CA ILE A 234 -10.05 4.15 -12.97
C ILE A 234 -10.35 4.05 -14.46
N ASN A 235 -10.43 5.20 -15.14
CA ASN A 235 -10.33 5.30 -16.58
C ASN A 235 -8.88 5.67 -16.94
N VAL A 236 -8.13 4.74 -17.55
CA VAL A 236 -6.70 4.89 -17.85
C VAL A 236 -6.42 5.77 -19.07
N ALA A 237 -7.41 5.98 -19.94
CA ALA A 237 -7.31 6.89 -21.07
C ALA A 237 -7.52 8.35 -20.64
N THR A 238 -8.49 8.60 -19.75
CA THR A 238 -8.81 9.97 -19.29
C THR A 238 -8.15 10.34 -17.95
N ASN A 239 -7.42 9.42 -17.32
CA ASN A 239 -6.83 9.58 -15.99
C ASN A 239 -7.83 10.06 -14.92
N LYS A 240 -9.05 9.48 -14.96
CA LYS A 240 -10.11 9.78 -13.98
C LYS A 240 -10.31 8.59 -13.05
N ILE A 241 -10.38 8.87 -11.76
CA ILE A 241 -10.55 7.87 -10.70
C ILE A 241 -11.86 8.15 -9.99
N THR A 242 -12.70 7.14 -9.81
CA THR A 242 -13.87 7.24 -8.94
C THR A 242 -13.51 6.73 -7.55
N VAL A 243 -13.72 7.56 -6.53
CA VAL A 243 -13.48 7.23 -5.12
C VAL A 243 -14.78 7.11 -4.34
N LYS A 244 -14.78 6.28 -3.29
CA LYS A 244 -15.90 6.03 -2.38
C LYS A 244 -15.54 6.58 -1.01
N ASP A 245 -15.86 7.85 -0.80
CA ASP A 245 -15.49 8.53 0.42
C ASP A 245 -16.40 8.15 1.58
N CYS A 246 -15.80 7.55 2.61
CA CYS A 246 -16.48 7.10 3.82
C CYS A 246 -16.68 8.19 4.88
N ASN A 247 -16.44 9.48 4.59
CA ASN A 247 -16.32 10.52 5.62
C ASN A 247 -17.49 10.58 6.62
N TYR A 248 -17.18 10.90 7.88
CA TYR A 248 -18.20 11.10 8.93
C TYR A 248 -19.07 12.34 8.65
N ASN A 249 -18.49 13.37 8.04
CA ASN A 249 -19.22 14.56 7.61
C ASN A 249 -19.89 14.30 6.25
N ASP A 250 -21.21 14.41 6.20
CA ASP A 250 -21.99 14.17 4.99
C ASP A 250 -21.64 15.11 3.83
N LYS A 251 -20.98 16.26 4.09
CA LYS A 251 -20.45 17.14 3.05
C LYS A 251 -19.38 16.45 2.18
N TYR A 252 -18.55 15.60 2.78
CA TYR A 252 -17.43 14.94 2.11
C TYR A 252 -17.69 13.48 1.79
N ARG A 253 -18.79 12.92 2.29
CA ARG A 253 -19.18 11.52 2.06
C ARG A 253 -19.85 11.35 0.70
N GLY A 254 -19.48 10.32 -0.05
CA GLY A 254 -20.14 10.04 -1.31
C GLY A 254 -19.26 9.32 -2.33
N THR A 255 -19.71 9.38 -3.58
CA THR A 255 -18.91 8.97 -4.74
C THR A 255 -18.43 10.22 -5.45
N PHE A 256 -17.12 10.34 -5.65
CA PHE A 256 -16.51 11.49 -6.32
C PHE A 256 -15.59 11.05 -7.44
N ASN A 257 -15.42 11.90 -8.44
CA ASN A 257 -14.43 11.71 -9.48
C ASN A 257 -13.26 12.67 -9.22
N ILE A 258 -12.06 12.11 -9.14
CA ILE A 258 -10.80 12.85 -9.02
C ILE A 258 -9.91 12.55 -10.23
N THR A 259 -8.91 13.39 -10.49
CA THR A 259 -7.86 13.07 -11.45
C THR A 259 -6.80 12.16 -10.84
N LEU A 260 -6.04 11.47 -11.69
CA LEU A 260 -4.82 10.77 -11.28
C LEU A 260 -3.81 11.72 -10.61
N GLU A 261 -3.74 12.97 -11.05
CA GLU A 261 -2.88 14.00 -10.46
C GLU A 261 -3.33 14.38 -9.05
N GLU A 262 -4.64 14.56 -8.81
CA GLU A 262 -5.19 14.77 -7.46
C GLU A 262 -4.85 13.60 -6.55
N ALA A 263 -5.01 12.36 -7.02
CA ALA A 263 -4.64 11.16 -6.26
C ALA A 263 -3.13 11.12 -5.96
N TYR A 264 -2.28 11.42 -6.95
CA TYR A 264 -0.83 11.46 -6.80
C TYR A 264 -0.40 12.51 -5.75
N ASN A 265 -0.92 13.73 -5.86
CA ASN A 265 -0.63 14.83 -4.93
C ASN A 265 -1.19 14.55 -3.53
N ALA A 266 -2.34 13.89 -3.42
CA ALA A 266 -2.90 13.50 -2.12
C ALA A 266 -2.05 12.45 -1.38
N LEU A 267 -1.17 11.72 -2.09
CA LEU A 267 -0.20 10.81 -1.50
C LEU A 267 1.16 11.47 -1.22
N ASP A 268 1.33 12.77 -1.53
CA ASP A 268 2.59 13.49 -1.34
C ASP A 268 3.00 13.61 0.14
N SER A 269 4.20 13.09 0.43
CA SER A 269 4.70 12.83 1.77
C SER A 269 5.50 13.99 2.38
N TYR A 270 5.50 15.18 1.77
CA TYR A 270 6.34 16.31 2.23
C TYR A 270 6.15 16.66 3.72
N ARG A 271 5.02 16.27 4.34
CA ARG A 271 4.72 16.55 5.76
C ARG A 271 4.54 15.30 6.62
N ASP A 272 3.88 14.27 6.09
CA ASP A 272 3.65 12.98 6.75
C ASP A 272 3.56 11.89 5.67
N GLU A 273 4.06 10.68 5.94
CA GLU A 273 3.98 9.57 4.98
C GLU A 273 2.51 9.22 4.66
N ARG A 274 2.21 9.09 3.36
CA ARG A 274 0.90 8.74 2.81
C ARG A 274 1.12 7.64 1.77
N PHE A 275 0.11 6.79 1.63
CA PHE A 275 0.30 5.49 1.01
C PHE A 275 -0.89 5.10 0.14
N LEU A 276 -0.58 4.39 -0.94
CA LEU A 276 -1.53 3.57 -1.66
C LEU A 276 -1.52 2.16 -1.07
N ILE A 277 -2.67 1.66 -0.62
CA ILE A 277 -2.86 0.24 -0.32
C ILE A 277 -3.48 -0.40 -1.57
N CYS A 278 -2.84 -1.40 -2.15
CA CYS A 278 -3.34 -2.10 -3.34
C CYS A 278 -2.82 -3.54 -3.38
N LEU A 279 -3.31 -4.33 -4.35
CA LEU A 279 -2.81 -5.68 -4.60
C LEU A 279 -1.27 -5.68 -4.71
N ALA A 280 -0.61 -6.60 -4.01
CA ALA A 280 0.85 -6.72 -4.01
C ALA A 280 1.32 -7.29 -5.35
N HIS A 281 1.97 -6.48 -6.18
CA HIS A 281 2.55 -6.90 -7.45
C HIS A 281 3.71 -5.98 -7.83
#